data_AF-A7T651-F1
#
_entry.id   AF-A7T651-F1
#
_cell.length_a   1.000
_cell.length_b   1.000
_cell.length_c   1.000
_cell.angle_alpha   90.00
_cell.angle_beta   90.00
_cell.angle_gamma   90.00
#
_symmetry.space_group_name_H-M   'P 1'
#
loop_
_entity.id
_entity.type
_entity.pdbx_description
1 polymer ?
#
loop_
_entity_poly.entity_id
_entity_poly.type
_entity_poly.pdbx_seq_one_letter_code
_entity_poly.pdbx_strand_id
1 'polypeptide(L)' 'DIHHGNGTQQMFYDDPHVLYISLHRHDDGTFFPGTGKAEECGAGIGVGYNVNIAWSGGLDPPYGDAEYLAAFR' A
#
# COMPACT_ATOMS: atom_id res chain seq x y z
N ASP A 1 7.54 -6.53 -1.83
CA ASP A 1 6.75 -7.71 -1.42
C ASP A 1 5.39 -7.61 -2.12
N ILE A 2 4.64 -8.70 -2.26
CA ILE A 2 3.26 -8.65 -2.80
C ILE A 2 2.22 -8.41 -1.71
N HIS A 3 2.56 -8.66 -0.45
CA HIS A 3 1.71 -8.41 0.71
C HIS A 3 1.98 -7.02 1.27
N HIS A 4 0.94 -6.44 1.89
CA HIS A 4 1.09 -5.18 2.62
C HIS A 4 2.07 -5.34 3.80
N GLY A 5 3.02 -4.43 3.92
CA GLY A 5 3.99 -4.35 5.03
C GLY A 5 3.38 -3.70 6.27
N ASN A 6 2.34 -4.30 6.84
CA ASN A 6 1.56 -3.75 7.95
C ASN A 6 2.38 -3.34 9.18
N GLY A 7 3.45 -4.08 9.51
CA GLY A 7 4.35 -3.73 10.60
C GLY A 7 5.14 -2.44 10.34
N THR A 8 5.65 -2.26 9.12
CA THR A 8 6.39 -1.05 8.73
C THR A 8 5.46 0.16 8.67
N GLN A 9 4.27 0.00 8.11
CA GLN A 9 3.22 1.03 8.15
C GLN A 9 2.96 1.49 9.58
N GLN A 10 2.70 0.55 10.50
CA GLN A 10 2.41 0.87 11.89
C GLN A 10 3.58 1.60 12.58
N MET A 11 4.83 1.22 12.27
CA MET A 11 6.01 1.79 12.91
C MET A 11 6.18 3.30 12.63
N PHE A 12 5.77 3.77 11.45
CA PHE A 12 6.00 5.15 10.99
C PHE A 12 4.71 5.93 10.73
N TYR A 13 3.54 5.42 11.15
CA TYR A 13 2.24 5.95 10.71
C TYR A 13 2.00 7.42 11.09
N ASP A 14 2.62 7.90 12.16
CA ASP A 14 2.57 9.29 12.63
C ASP A 14 3.89 10.06 12.46
N ASP A 15 4.89 9.47 11.80
CA ASP A 15 6.23 10.05 11.61
C ASP A 15 6.37 10.75 10.24
N PRO A 16 6.51 12.09 10.19
CA PRO A 16 6.66 12.83 8.93
C PRO A 16 8.08 12.76 8.35
N HIS A 17 9.03 12.10 9.03
CA HIS A 17 10.41 11.99 8.56
C HIS A 17 10.66 10.71 7.75
N VAL A 18 9.71 9.77 7.74
CA VAL A 18 9.80 8.52 6.98
C VAL A 18 8.58 8.38 6.08
N LEU A 19 8.80 8.46 4.77
CA LEU A 19 7.76 8.11 3.79
C LEU A 19 7.72 6.60 3.59
N TYR A 20 6.62 5.97 3.99
CA TYR A 20 6.35 4.56 3.67
C TYR A 20 5.50 4.47 2.41
N ILE A 21 5.96 3.68 1.44
CA ILE A 21 5.22 3.36 0.20
C ILE A 21 5.14 1.84 0.08
N SER A 22 3.93 1.33 -0.14
CA SER A 22 3.67 -0.09 -0.35
C SER A 22 2.87 -0.31 -1.64
N LEU A 23 3.41 -1.11 -2.56
CA LEU A 23 2.64 -1.69 -3.66
C LEU A 23 2.30 -3.12 -3.26
N HIS A 24 1.02 -3.45 -3.15
CA HIS A 24 0.60 -4.76 -2.69
C HIS A 24 -0.76 -5.15 -3.25
N ARG A 25 -0.98 -6.46 -3.38
CA ARG A 25 -2.31 -6.99 -3.67
C ARG A 25 -3.18 -6.82 -2.44
N HIS A 26 -4.34 -6.20 -2.60
CA HIS A 26 -5.26 -5.93 -1.50
C HIS A 26 -6.59 -6.65 -1.72
N ASP A 27 -7.11 -6.64 -2.95
CA ASP A 27 -8.42 -7.22 -3.32
C ASP A 27 -9.50 -6.87 -2.29
N ASP A 28 -9.64 -5.57 -2.03
CA ASP A 28 -10.61 -5.00 -1.09
C ASP A 28 -10.54 -5.61 0.33
N GLY A 29 -9.33 -5.99 0.76
CA GLY A 29 -9.04 -6.51 2.09
C GLY A 29 -9.16 -8.03 2.19
N THR A 30 -9.43 -8.72 1.09
CA THR A 30 -9.55 -10.19 1.05
C THR A 30 -8.22 -10.91 0.87
N PHE A 31 -7.17 -10.21 0.41
CA PHE A 31 -5.83 -10.75 0.31
C PHE A 31 -5.03 -10.54 1.60
N PHE A 32 -4.23 -11.52 2.01
CA PHE A 32 -3.42 -11.42 3.23
C PHE A 32 -2.48 -10.19 3.17
N PRO A 33 -2.30 -9.41 4.26
CA PRO A 33 -2.90 -9.55 5.60
C PRO A 33 -4.25 -8.83 5.78
N GLY A 34 -4.86 -8.29 4.73
CA GLY A 34 -6.15 -7.59 4.77
C GLY A 34 -6.09 -6.14 5.27
N THR A 35 -4.88 -5.57 5.39
CA THR A 35 -4.64 -4.16 5.76
C THR A 35 -3.99 -3.42 4.59
N GLY A 36 -3.88 -2.09 4.69
CA GLY A 36 -3.21 -1.29 3.66
C GLY A 36 -4.17 -0.68 2.65
N LYS A 37 -5.37 -0.24 3.10
CA LYS A 37 -6.31 0.44 2.20
C LYS A 37 -5.70 1.72 1.63
N ALA A 38 -6.16 2.12 0.44
CA ALA A 38 -5.67 3.33 -0.24
C ALA A 38 -5.92 4.62 0.57
N GLU A 39 -6.95 4.63 1.44
CA GLU A 39 -7.29 5.78 2.29
C GLU A 39 -6.45 5.87 3.58
N GLU A 40 -5.62 4.86 3.88
CA GLU A 40 -4.73 4.86 5.06
C GLU A 40 -3.51 5.75 4.79
N CYS A 41 -3.68 7.07 4.95
CA CYS A 41 -2.69 8.08 4.58
C CYS A 41 -1.81 8.58 5.74
N GLY A 42 -1.71 7.84 6.84
CA GLY A 42 -1.01 8.27 8.06
C GLY A 42 -1.91 8.96 9.09
N ALA A 43 -1.33 9.41 10.20
CA ALA A 43 -2.04 10.08 11.28
C ALA A 43 -1.25 11.26 11.86
N GLY A 44 -1.96 12.19 12.51
CA GLY A 44 -1.34 13.35 13.16
C GLY A 44 -0.48 14.17 12.19
N ILE A 45 0.79 14.37 12.55
CA ILE A 45 1.75 15.10 11.71
C ILE A 45 2.29 14.25 10.55
N GLY A 46 2.13 12.92 10.59
CA GLY A 46 2.53 11.99 9.54
C GLY A 46 1.50 11.83 8.41
N VAL A 47 0.37 12.56 8.43
CA VAL A 47 -0.59 12.55 7.32
C VAL A 47 0.09 12.96 6.02
N GLY A 48 -0.02 12.11 5.00
CA GLY A 48 0.63 12.25 3.69
C GLY A 48 1.96 11.49 3.56
N TYR A 49 2.48 10.90 4.64
CA TYR A 49 3.73 10.13 4.64
C TYR A 49 3.52 8.60 4.65
N ASN A 50 2.29 8.16 4.42
CA ASN A 50 1.94 6.76 4.17
C ASN A 50 1.20 6.66 2.83
N VAL A 51 1.72 5.86 1.89
CA VAL A 51 1.12 5.67 0.56
C VAL A 51 0.92 4.19 0.28
N ASN A 52 -0.34 3.78 0.20
CA ASN A 52 -0.73 2.44 -0.18
C ASN A 52 -1.21 2.42 -1.63
N ILE A 53 -0.43 1.79 -2.51
CA ILE A 53 -0.83 1.41 -3.85
C ILE A 53 -1.45 0.01 -3.75
N ALA A 54 -2.73 0.01 -3.36
CA ALA A 54 -3.52 -1.19 -3.09
C ALA A 54 -4.16 -1.70 -4.38
N TRP A 55 -3.61 -2.76 -4.97
CA TRP A 55 -4.19 -3.38 -6.15
C TRP A 55 -5.49 -4.10 -5.78
N SER A 56 -6.59 -3.65 -6.36
CA SER A 56 -7.91 -4.26 -6.25
C SER A 56 -8.46 -4.59 -7.64
N GLY A 57 -8.95 -5.82 -7.80
CA GLY A 57 -9.43 -6.34 -9.08
C GLY A 57 -9.20 -7.84 -9.26
N GLY A 58 -8.59 -8.51 -8.29
CA GLY A 58 -8.29 -9.92 -8.36
C GLY A 58 -7.17 -10.21 -9.36
N LEU A 59 -7.37 -11.27 -10.14
CA LEU A 59 -6.39 -11.77 -11.12
C LEU A 59 -6.99 -11.78 -12.53
N ASP A 60 -7.80 -10.79 -12.88
CA ASP A 60 -8.51 -10.69 -14.16
C ASP A 60 -8.29 -9.35 -14.88
N PRO A 61 -7.16 -9.15 -15.59
CA PRO A 61 -5.99 -10.03 -15.62
C PRO A 61 -5.09 -9.86 -14.38
N PRO A 62 -4.13 -10.76 -14.14
CA PRO A 62 -3.10 -10.55 -13.13
C PRO A 62 -2.25 -9.31 -13.45
N TYR A 63 -1.89 -8.55 -12.43
CA TYR A 63 -0.93 -7.45 -12.53
C TYR A 63 0.47 -7.98 -12.86
N GLY A 64 1.15 -7.36 -13.82
CA GLY A 64 2.51 -7.71 -14.22
C GLY A 64 3.40 -6.48 -14.42
N ASP A 65 4.42 -6.62 -15.26
CA ASP A 65 5.44 -5.57 -15.46
C ASP A 65 4.82 -4.23 -15.87
N ALA A 66 3.83 -4.23 -16.77
CA ALA A 66 3.23 -3.01 -17.28
C ALA A 66 2.55 -2.18 -16.18
N GLU A 67 1.77 -2.83 -15.31
CA GLU A 67 1.04 -2.16 -14.24
C GLU A 67 2.00 -1.65 -13.15
N TYR A 68 3.01 -2.43 -12.79
CA TYR A 68 4.03 -2.00 -11.83
C TYR A 68 4.88 -0.84 -12.39
N LEU A 69 5.32 -0.91 -13.65
CA LEU A 69 6.04 0.19 -14.28
C LEU A 69 5.18 1.45 -14.38
N ALA A 70 3.88 1.32 -14.64
CA ALA A 70 2.96 2.44 -14.65
C ALA A 70 2.79 3.09 -13.26
N ALA A 71 2.75 2.30 -12.18
CA ALA A 71 2.70 2.84 -10.81
C ALA A 71 3.96 3.61 -10.40
N PHE A 72 5.11 3.31 -11.00
CA PHE A 72 6.38 4.01 -10.75
C PHE A 72 6.59 5.26 -11.60
N ARG A 73 5.74 5.50 -12.62
CA ARG A 73 5.91 6.57 -13.60
C ARG A 73 5.21 7.87 -13.19
#